data_AF-A0A259N284-F1
#
_entry.id   AF-A0A259N284-F1
#
_cell.length_a   1.000
_cell.length_b   1.000
_cell.length_c   1.000
_cell.angle_alpha   90.00
_cell.angle_beta   90.00
_cell.angle_gamma   90.00
#
_symmetry.space_group_name_H-M   'P 1'
#
loop_
_entity.id
_entity.type
_entity.pdbx_description
1 polymer ?
#
loop_
_entity_poly.entity_id
_entity_poly.type
_entity_poly.pdbx_seq_one_letter_code
_entity_poly.pdbx_strand_id
1 'polypeptide(L)'
;MSDIRIQKTGEPDILQTSDGRLTLSVPIQIKRRSGRKLVTLPNGETAPSGEAKSLKEIATREGIDNSYVSRMVNLTTLAPDIVAAILDDALPNHVTLFDLAVDPPALWDEQRARLM
;
A
#
# COMPACT_ATOMS: atom_id res chain seq x y z
N MET A 1 -10.55 -10.34 16.47
CA MET A 1 -9.48 -9.61 15.75
C MET A 1 -8.18 -10.29 16.06
N SER A 2 -7.28 -10.34 15.10
CA SER A 2 -6.33 -11.43 15.06
C SER A 2 -5.05 -10.83 14.48
N ASP A 3 -4.05 -10.73 15.34
CA ASP A 3 -2.83 -10.00 15.08
C ASP A 3 -1.93 -10.76 14.10
N ILE A 4 -1.25 -10.01 13.23
CA ILE A 4 -0.15 -10.56 12.43
C ILE A 4 1.06 -10.62 13.34
N ARG A 5 1.43 -11.84 13.74
CA ARG A 5 2.63 -12.06 14.53
C ARG A 5 3.75 -12.50 13.59
N ILE A 6 4.76 -11.64 13.44
CA ILE A 6 6.02 -11.95 12.76
C ILE A 6 7.01 -12.31 13.87
N GLN A 7 7.61 -13.48 13.77
CA GLN A 7 8.66 -13.91 14.69
C GLN A 7 9.89 -14.34 13.88
N LYS A 8 11.07 -13.91 14.30
CA LYS A 8 12.36 -14.47 13.86
C LYS A 8 12.40 -15.94 14.30
N THR A 9 12.64 -16.86 13.38
CA THR A 9 12.61 -18.32 13.62
C THR A 9 13.95 -19.01 13.43
N GLY A 10 15.05 -18.25 13.46
CA GLY A 10 16.41 -18.78 13.36
C GLY A 10 17.42 -17.65 13.37
N GLU A 11 18.71 -17.96 13.39
CA GLU A 11 19.74 -16.92 13.34
C GLU A 11 19.82 -16.25 11.97
N PRO A 12 20.03 -14.92 11.93
CA PRO A 12 20.19 -14.22 10.68
C PRO A 12 21.61 -14.47 10.17
N ASP A 13 21.73 -14.77 8.89
CA ASP A 13 23.03 -14.93 8.25
C ASP A 13 23.35 -13.68 7.41
N ILE A 14 24.60 -13.24 7.49
CA ILE A 14 25.09 -12.03 6.81
C ILE A 14 26.23 -12.44 5.89
N LEU A 15 26.00 -12.32 4.58
CA LEU A 15 27.01 -12.56 3.56
C LEU A 15 27.43 -11.22 2.96
N GLN A 16 28.68 -10.82 3.23
CA GLN A 16 29.33 -9.70 2.54
C GLN A 16 30.03 -10.22 1.29
N THR A 17 29.62 -9.70 0.14
CA THR A 17 30.22 -10.01 -1.15
C THR A 17 31.27 -8.96 -1.48
N SER A 18 32.37 -9.37 -2.13
CA SER A 18 33.51 -8.49 -2.45
C SER A 18 33.18 -7.33 -3.39
N ASP A 19 32.04 -7.37 -4.06
CA ASP A 19 31.48 -6.29 -4.89
C ASP A 19 30.76 -5.20 -4.08
N GLY A 20 30.78 -5.29 -2.75
CA GLY A 20 30.13 -4.33 -1.84
C GLY A 20 28.67 -4.67 -1.51
N ARG A 21 28.13 -5.79 -2.00
CA ARG A 21 26.78 -6.23 -1.65
C ARG A 21 26.74 -6.93 -0.29
N LEU A 22 25.81 -6.50 0.57
CA LEU A 22 25.47 -7.17 1.82
C LEU A 22 24.15 -7.92 1.64
N THR A 23 24.17 -9.24 1.77
CA THR A 23 22.95 -10.06 1.79
C THR A 23 22.66 -10.51 3.22
N LEU A 24 21.48 -10.15 3.72
CA LEU A 24 20.98 -10.53 5.05
C LEU A 24 19.83 -11.53 4.90
N SER A 25 20.05 -12.77 5.31
CA SER A 25 19.03 -13.81 5.32
C SER A 25 18.40 -13.89 6.71
N VAL A 26 17.14 -13.47 6.86
CA VAL A 26 16.40 -13.58 8.12
C VAL A 26 15.28 -14.61 7.99
N PRO A 27 15.40 -15.80 8.61
CA PRO A 27 14.30 -16.75 8.64
C PRO A 27 13.18 -16.19 9.54
N ILE A 28 12.02 -15.91 8.96
CA ILE A 28 10.84 -15.44 9.70
C ILE A 28 9.63 -16.36 9.47
N GLN A 29 8.80 -16.49 10.50
CA GLN A 29 7.51 -17.16 10.42
C GLN A 29 6.39 -16.14 10.64
N ILE A 30 5.45 -16.10 9.70
CA ILE A 30 4.32 -15.16 9.68
C ILE A 30 3.04 -15.95 9.93
N LYS A 31 2.29 -15.61 10.98
CA LYS A 31 0.97 -16.18 11.24
C LYS A 31 -0.12 -15.14 11.01
N ARG A 32 -1.01 -15.39 10.04
CA ARG A 32 -2.15 -14.54 9.68
C ARG A 32 -3.39 -14.95 10.46
N ARG A 33 -4.14 -13.96 10.89
CA ARG A 33 -5.22 -14.08 11.84
C ARG A 33 -6.16 -12.90 11.43
N SER A 34 -7.48 -13.09 11.26
CA SER A 34 -8.39 -12.05 10.71
C SER A 34 -8.87 -10.97 11.72
N GLY A 35 -8.47 -9.71 11.50
CA GLY A 35 -8.97 -8.55 12.24
C GLY A 35 -8.24 -7.25 11.88
N ARG A 36 -8.92 -6.10 11.99
CA ARG A 36 -8.46 -4.76 11.56
C ARG A 36 -7.04 -4.44 12.03
N LYS A 37 -6.19 -3.98 11.11
CA LYS A 37 -4.78 -3.62 11.35
C LYS A 37 -4.67 -2.28 12.09
N LEU A 38 -3.83 -2.22 13.11
CA LEU A 38 -3.47 -1.00 13.84
C LEU A 38 -2.11 -0.50 13.33
N VAL A 39 -2.00 0.80 13.02
CA VAL A 39 -0.74 1.42 12.62
C VAL A 39 -0.17 2.20 13.81
N THR A 40 1.01 1.80 14.27
CA THR A 40 1.76 2.48 15.32
C THR A 40 2.86 3.31 14.67
N LEU A 41 2.94 4.59 15.04
CA LEU A 41 3.97 5.50 14.58
C LEU A 41 5.33 5.13 15.23
N PRO A 42 6.47 5.55 14.66
CA PRO A 42 7.81 5.22 15.18
C PRO A 42 8.07 5.65 16.63
N ASN A 43 7.28 6.59 17.16
CA ASN A 43 7.32 7.06 18.55
C ASN A 43 6.48 6.18 19.50
N GLY A 44 5.87 5.10 19.03
CA GLY A 44 5.01 4.21 19.83
C GLY A 44 3.56 4.69 19.96
N GLU A 45 3.20 5.84 19.38
CA GLU A 45 1.84 6.34 19.41
C GLU A 45 0.97 5.61 18.40
N THR A 46 -0.29 5.40 18.79
CA THR A 46 -1.28 4.85 17.88
C THR A 46 -1.78 5.98 16.99
N ALA A 47 -1.68 5.84 15.67
CA ALA A 47 -2.24 6.85 14.78
C ALA A 47 -3.74 7.04 15.10
N PRO A 48 -4.25 8.28 15.24
CA PRO A 48 -5.65 8.51 15.58
C PRO A 48 -6.52 7.81 14.54
N SER A 49 -7.47 6.99 15.00
CA SER A 49 -8.44 6.38 14.10
C SER A 49 -9.23 7.52 13.46
N GLY A 50 -9.12 7.68 12.15
CA GLY A 50 -9.82 8.74 11.41
C GLY A 50 -11.32 8.78 11.76
N GLU A 51 -11.90 9.98 11.70
CA GLU A 51 -13.29 10.25 12.12
C GLU A 51 -14.34 9.38 11.40
N ALA A 52 -14.06 8.97 10.16
CA ALA A 52 -14.94 8.11 9.39
C ALA A 52 -14.54 6.63 9.52
N LYS A 53 -15.51 5.80 9.89
CA LYS A 53 -15.36 4.35 10.09
C LYS A 53 -15.40 3.57 8.77
N SER A 54 -15.80 4.20 7.67
CA SER A 54 -15.85 3.59 6.33
C SER A 54 -15.89 4.63 5.20
N LEU A 55 -15.51 4.22 3.99
CA LEU A 55 -15.68 5.03 2.78
C LEU A 55 -17.14 5.41 2.50
N LYS A 56 -18.10 4.59 2.96
CA LYS A 56 -19.55 4.87 2.82
C LYS A 56 -19.99 6.02 3.72
N GLU A 57 -19.40 6.13 4.91
CA GLU A 57 -19.65 7.24 5.82
C GLU A 57 -19.08 8.55 5.26
N ILE A 58 -17.87 8.50 4.70
CA ILE A 58 -17.28 9.64 3.98
C ILE A 58 -18.21 10.06 2.83
N ALA A 59 -18.60 9.14 1.96
CA ALA A 59 -19.50 9.40 0.83
C ALA A 59 -20.81 10.07 1.26
N THR A 60 -21.44 9.57 2.33
CA THR A 60 -22.70 10.13 2.86
C THR A 60 -22.51 11.53 3.42
N ARG A 61 -21.43 11.76 4.17
CA ARG A 61 -21.12 13.05 4.80
C ARG A 61 -20.80 14.12 3.77
N GLU A 62 -20.01 13.78 2.75
CA GLU A 62 -19.58 14.71 1.71
C GLU A 62 -20.62 14.85 0.57
N GLY A 63 -21.66 14.03 0.53
CA GLY A 63 -22.66 14.04 -0.54
C GLY A 63 -22.13 13.55 -1.89
N ILE A 64 -21.08 12.73 -1.87
CA ILE A 64 -20.39 12.21 -3.06
C ILE A 64 -20.66 10.71 -3.19
N ASP A 65 -20.55 10.15 -4.40
CA ASP A 65 -20.72 8.72 -4.59
C ASP A 65 -19.58 7.90 -3.96
N ASN A 66 -19.94 6.71 -3.46
CA ASN A 66 -18.99 5.83 -2.77
C ASN A 66 -17.85 5.36 -3.68
N SER A 67 -18.13 5.15 -4.97
CA SER A 67 -17.12 4.73 -5.94
C SER A 67 -16.11 5.85 -6.20
N TYR A 68 -16.51 7.12 -6.20
CA TYR A 68 -15.60 8.25 -6.32
C TYR A 68 -14.71 8.40 -5.08
N VAL A 69 -15.28 8.29 -3.88
CA VAL A 69 -14.48 8.27 -2.64
C VAL A 69 -13.47 7.11 -2.66
N SER A 70 -13.89 5.92 -3.10
CA SER A 70 -13.01 4.77 -3.27
C SER A 70 -11.88 5.04 -4.28
N ARG A 71 -12.20 5.63 -5.44
CA ARG A 71 -11.21 6.00 -6.45
C ARG A 71 -10.19 7.01 -5.92
N MET A 72 -10.64 8.05 -5.21
CA MET A 72 -9.75 9.04 -4.58
C MET A 72 -8.79 8.40 -3.59
N VAL A 73 -9.27 7.49 -2.75
CA VAL A 73 -8.41 6.76 -1.81
C VAL A 73 -7.42 5.86 -2.55
N ASN A 74 -7.87 5.15 -3.59
CA ASN A 74 -7.02 4.26 -4.37
C ASN A 74 -5.86 4.97 -5.07
N LEU A 75 -6.04 6.22 -5.52
CA LEU A 75 -4.96 7.03 -6.10
C LEU A 75 -3.78 7.24 -5.15
N THR A 76 -4.01 7.22 -3.82
CA THR A 76 -2.93 7.35 -2.82
C THR A 76 -2.05 6.09 -2.69
N THR A 77 -2.44 4.98 -3.32
CA THR A 77 -1.76 3.68 -3.24
C THR A 77 -0.94 3.33 -4.47
N LEU A 78 -0.94 4.22 -5.49
CA LEU A 78 -0.21 4.02 -6.73
C LEU A 78 1.31 4.07 -6.51
N ALA A 79 2.03 3.41 -7.40
CA ALA A 79 3.49 3.43 -7.42
C ALA A 79 3.99 4.88 -7.61
N PRO A 80 5.09 5.28 -6.93
CA PRO A 80 5.57 6.67 -6.95
C PRO A 80 5.81 7.23 -8.36
N ASP A 81 6.30 6.41 -9.28
CA ASP A 81 6.53 6.76 -10.67
C ASP A 81 5.24 7.01 -11.46
N ILE A 82 4.17 6.28 -11.14
CA ILE A 82 2.84 6.49 -11.74
C ILE A 82 2.23 7.79 -11.22
N VAL A 83 2.38 8.08 -9.92
CA VAL A 83 1.95 9.36 -9.33
C VAL A 83 2.69 10.53 -9.99
N ALA A 84 4.00 10.41 -10.21
CA ALA A 84 4.77 11.42 -10.94
C ALA A 84 4.25 11.59 -12.37
N ALA A 85 3.99 10.50 -13.10
CA ALA A 85 3.44 10.57 -14.46
C ALA A 85 2.05 11.22 -14.53
N ILE A 86 1.21 11.05 -13.49
CA ILE A 86 -0.08 11.77 -13.39
C ILE A 86 0.15 13.28 -13.22
N LEU A 87 1.08 13.67 -12.35
CA LEU A 87 1.37 15.08 -12.08
C LEU A 87 2.03 15.79 -13.28
N ASP A 88 2.80 15.05 -14.06
CA ASP A 88 3.50 15.53 -15.25
C ASP A 88 2.66 15.45 -16.55
N ASP A 89 1.39 15.01 -16.47
CA ASP A 89 0.53 14.73 -17.63
C ASP A 89 1.19 13.81 -18.68
N ALA A 90 1.96 12.84 -18.18
CA ALA A 90 2.81 11.94 -18.96
C ALA A 90 2.26 10.50 -19.04
N LEU A 91 1.00 10.30 -18.66
CA LEU A 91 0.34 8.99 -18.83
C LEU A 91 0.14 8.67 -20.32
N PRO A 92 0.18 7.38 -20.70
CA PRO A 92 -0.16 6.96 -22.05
C PRO A 92 -1.60 7.39 -22.42
N ASN A 93 -1.82 7.86 -23.65
CA ASN A 93 -3.13 8.35 -24.11
C ASN A 93 -4.29 7.34 -24.02
N HIS A 94 -3.99 6.06 -23.84
CA HIS A 94 -4.99 5.00 -23.70
C HIS A 94 -5.35 4.71 -22.23
N VAL A 95 -4.70 5.37 -21.26
CA VAL A 95 -4.91 5.18 -19.83
C VAL A 95 -5.49 6.46 -19.23
N THR A 96 -6.61 6.34 -18.52
CA THR A 96 -7.17 7.43 -17.73
C THR A 96 -6.85 7.28 -16.25
N LEU A 97 -6.93 8.39 -15.51
CA LEU A 97 -6.81 8.39 -14.04
C LEU A 97 -7.77 7.39 -13.38
N PHE A 98 -8.97 7.23 -13.95
CA PHE A 98 -9.98 6.32 -13.41
C PHE A 98 -9.66 4.85 -13.65
N ASP A 99 -8.95 4.50 -14.73
CA ASP A 99 -8.51 3.12 -14.99
C ASP A 99 -7.46 2.65 -13.96
N LEU A 100 -6.67 3.60 -13.46
CA LEU A 100 -5.69 3.36 -12.39
C LEU A 100 -6.35 3.31 -11.00
N ALA A 101 -7.42 4.07 -10.79
CA ALA A 101 -8.10 4.18 -9.51
C ALA A 101 -9.12 3.06 -9.24
N VAL A 102 -9.58 2.35 -10.28
CA VAL A 102 -10.50 1.21 -10.14
C VAL A 102 -9.70 -0.05 -9.87
N ASP A 103 -9.86 -0.58 -8.65
CA ASP A 103 -9.24 -1.82 -8.17
C ASP A 103 -7.76 -1.91 -8.56
N PRO A 104 -6.90 -0.99 -8.05
CA PRO A 104 -5.49 -1.02 -8.37
C PRO A 104 -4.87 -2.32 -7.83
N PRO A 105 -4.00 -2.98 -8.60
CA PRO A 105 -3.24 -4.11 -8.11
C PRO A 105 -2.43 -3.70 -6.89
N ALA A 106 -2.33 -4.59 -5.90
CA ALA A 106 -1.57 -4.31 -4.69
C ALA A 106 -0.06 -4.24 -4.96
N LEU A 107 0.41 -4.92 -6.01
CA LEU A 107 1.82 -4.93 -6.40
C LEU A 107 2.08 -3.82 -7.42
N TRP A 108 3.11 -3.00 -7.17
CA TRP A 108 3.49 -1.90 -8.06
C TRP A 108 3.93 -2.37 -9.45
N ASP A 109 4.55 -3.55 -9.56
CA ASP A 109 4.92 -4.09 -10.87
C ASP A 109 3.69 -4.44 -11.71
N GLU A 110 2.61 -4.91 -11.07
CA GLU A 110 1.32 -5.15 -11.75
C GLU A 110 0.61 -3.84 -12.10
N GLN A 111 0.80 -2.77 -11.30
CA GLN A 111 0.31 -1.44 -11.66
C GLN A 111 1.03 -0.90 -12.90
N ARG A 112 2.37 -1.02 -12.97
CA ARG A 112 3.16 -0.59 -14.12
C ARG A 112 2.82 -1.37 -15.39
N ALA A 113 2.49 -2.65 -15.25
CA ALA A 113 2.04 -3.47 -16.37
C ALA A 113 0.75 -2.95 -17.03
N ARG A 114 -0.08 -2.15 -16.32
CA ARG A 114 -1.26 -1.49 -16.91
C ARG A 114 -0.92 -0.28 -17.78
N LEU A 115 0.33 0.21 -17.74
CA LEU A 115 0.78 1.35 -18.55
C LEU A 115 1.46 0.93 -19.86
N MET A 116 1.67 -0.37 -20.05
CA MET A 116 2.28 -0.97 -21.25
C MET A 116 1.21 -1.44 -22.22
#